data_AF-A0A1M6N8Q1-F1
#
_entry.id   AF-A0A1M6N8Q1-F1
#
_cell.length_a   1.000
_cell.length_b   1.000
_cell.length_c   1.000
_cell.angle_alpha   90.00
_cell.angle_beta   90.00
_cell.angle_gamma   90.00
#
_symmetry.space_group_name_H-M   'P 1'
#
loop_
_entity.id
_entity.type
_entity.pdbx_description
1 polymer ?
#
loop_
_entity_poly.entity_id
_entity_poly.type
_entity_poly.pdbx_seq_one_letter_code
_entity_poly.pdbx_strand_id
1 'polypeptide(L)'
;MCFHDVVCQLGQINDYKIMKTMNQDIRKQHGAVCWGELSTTDPKAAAEFYGKVFGWTSKVTTLENGSGDYTCFATRDGAEVAGAMEPQCEEAPNYWGIYMNVDNVDAIVAKTVELGGKVLVEAFDCPEAGRIAYLADPQGAVFAVIQSLD
;
A
#
# COMPACT_ATOMS: atom_id res chain seq x y z
N MET A 1 -23.15 34.31 11.76
CA MET A 1 -23.31 32.86 11.48
C MET A 1 -22.08 32.16 12.05
N CYS A 2 -22.26 31.26 13.01
CA CYS A 2 -21.16 30.63 13.73
C CYS A 2 -20.72 29.35 13.01
N PHE A 3 -19.44 28.99 13.13
CA PHE A 3 -18.80 27.82 12.51
C PHE A 3 -19.48 26.47 12.84
N HIS A 4 -20.35 26.45 13.84
CA HIS A 4 -21.14 25.30 14.27
C HIS A 4 -22.24 24.89 13.27
N ASP A 5 -22.78 25.84 12.50
CA ASP A 5 -23.95 25.58 11.64
C ASP A 5 -23.60 24.88 10.32
N VAL A 6 -22.37 25.06 9.81
CA VAL A 6 -21.89 24.40 8.57
C VAL A 6 -21.63 22.90 8.80
N VAL A 7 -21.21 22.52 10.01
CA VAL A 7 -20.91 21.13 10.36
C VAL A 7 -22.19 20.29 10.49
N CYS A 8 -23.33 20.91 10.87
CA CYS A 8 -24.61 20.21 10.93
C CYS A 8 -25.28 19.98 9.57
N GLN A 9 -25.08 20.87 8.58
CA GLN A 9 -25.68 20.69 7.25
C GLN A 9 -25.01 19.60 6.40
N LEU A 10 -23.76 19.23 6.70
CA LEU A 10 -23.09 18.08 6.09
C LEU A 10 -23.51 16.74 6.71
N GLY A 11 -24.28 16.76 7.80
CA GLY A 11 -24.79 15.56 8.50
C GLY A 11 -26.04 14.92 7.89
N GLN A 12 -26.50 15.34 6.70
CA GLN A 12 -27.70 14.80 6.04
C GLN A 12 -27.47 14.20 4.65
N ILE A 13 -26.22 14.02 4.20
CA ILE A 13 -25.96 13.19 3.02
C ILE A 13 -25.83 11.73 3.49
N ASN A 14 -26.97 11.05 3.51
CA ASN A 14 -27.11 9.62 3.76
C ASN A 14 -26.52 8.79 2.59
N ASP A 15 -25.20 8.85 2.38
CA ASP A 15 -24.50 7.99 1.41
C ASP A 15 -24.12 6.61 2.00
N TYR A 16 -24.72 6.22 3.12
CA TYR A 16 -24.69 4.85 3.63
C TYR A 16 -25.29 3.81 2.66
N LYS A 17 -25.96 4.25 1.58
CA LYS A 17 -26.40 3.37 0.48
C LYS A 17 -25.29 3.05 -0.53
N ILE A 18 -24.23 3.86 -0.65
CA ILE A 18 -23.13 3.58 -1.59
C ILE A 18 -22.17 2.50 -1.03
N MET A 19 -22.05 2.38 0.30
CA MET A 19 -21.22 1.34 0.94
C MET A 19 -21.84 -0.07 0.95
N LYS A 20 -23.08 -0.26 0.47
CA LYS A 20 -23.80 -1.55 0.57
C LYS A 20 -23.88 -2.37 -0.71
N THR A 21 -23.31 -1.91 -1.82
CA THR A 21 -23.29 -2.70 -3.05
C THR A 21 -22.04 -3.57 -3.06
N MET A 22 -22.18 -4.79 -2.54
CA MET A 22 -21.27 -5.93 -2.63
C MET A 22 -19.89 -5.75 -1.98
N ASN A 23 -19.76 -6.41 -0.82
CA ASN A 23 -18.52 -6.68 -0.09
C ASN A 23 -17.58 -7.59 -0.90
N GLN A 24 -17.13 -7.11 -2.05
CA GLN A 24 -15.86 -7.50 -2.64
C GLN A 24 -14.82 -6.60 -1.98
N ASP A 25 -13.77 -7.19 -1.40
CA ASP A 25 -12.69 -6.44 -0.76
C ASP A 25 -12.24 -5.32 -1.72
N ILE A 26 -12.50 -4.06 -1.35
CA ILE A 26 -12.22 -2.90 -2.20
C ILE A 26 -10.75 -2.87 -2.62
N ARG A 27 -9.87 -3.47 -1.81
CA ARG A 27 -8.43 -3.64 -2.08
C ARG A 27 -8.16 -4.49 -3.32
N LYS A 28 -9.08 -5.38 -3.71
CA LYS A 28 -8.97 -6.20 -4.92
C LYS A 28 -9.43 -5.47 -6.19
N GLN A 29 -10.01 -4.28 -6.09
CA GLN A 29 -10.47 -3.55 -7.28
C GLN A 29 -9.29 -2.90 -8.02
N HIS A 30 -9.36 -2.90 -9.35
CA HIS A 30 -8.40 -2.18 -10.20
C HIS A 30 -8.32 -0.70 -9.80
N GLY A 31 -7.10 -0.22 -9.58
CA GLY A 31 -6.78 1.15 -9.18
C GLY A 31 -6.99 1.45 -7.70
N ALA A 32 -7.46 0.49 -6.89
CA ALA A 32 -7.64 0.71 -5.46
C ALA A 32 -6.32 0.59 -4.70
N VAL A 33 -6.12 1.46 -3.70
CA VAL A 33 -5.03 1.27 -2.73
C VAL A 33 -5.31 0.00 -1.93
N CYS A 34 -4.38 -0.95 -2.01
CA CYS A 34 -4.57 -2.30 -1.49
C CYS A 34 -3.59 -2.65 -0.37
N TRP A 35 -2.42 -2.01 -0.32
CA TRP A 35 -1.38 -2.31 0.66
C TRP A 35 -0.57 -1.07 1.02
N GLY A 36 -0.21 -0.97 2.31
CA GLY A 36 0.74 0.00 2.82
C GLY A 36 2.05 -0.71 3.14
N GLU A 37 3.16 -0.15 2.66
CA GLU A 37 4.49 -0.71 2.90
C GLU A 37 5.42 0.32 3.49
N LEU A 38 6.04 -0.03 4.62
CA LEU A 38 7.04 0.79 5.27
C LEU A 38 8.44 0.36 4.79
N SER A 39 9.11 1.24 4.07
CA SER A 39 10.54 1.15 3.82
C SER A 39 11.26 1.81 5.00
N THR A 40 11.99 1.04 5.80
CA THR A 40 12.68 1.58 6.98
C THR A 40 13.97 0.83 7.32
N THR A 41 14.99 1.58 7.73
CA THR A 41 16.29 1.04 8.17
C THR A 41 16.23 0.20 9.45
N ASP A 42 15.11 0.19 10.17
CA ASP A 42 14.94 -0.64 11.38
C ASP A 42 13.49 -1.15 11.48
N PRO A 43 13.12 -2.21 10.73
CA PRO A 43 11.77 -2.77 10.75
C PRO A 43 11.33 -3.25 12.13
N LYS A 44 12.29 -3.68 12.96
CA LYS A 44 12.01 -4.14 14.33
C LYS A 44 11.60 -2.98 15.24
N ALA A 45 12.36 -1.89 15.25
CA ALA A 45 11.99 -0.71 16.04
C ALA A 45 10.66 -0.11 15.55
N ALA A 46 10.41 -0.13 14.24
CA ALA A 46 9.12 0.26 13.67
C ALA A 46 7.98 -0.62 14.20
N ALA A 47 8.15 -1.95 14.22
CA ALA A 47 7.17 -2.88 14.76
C ALA A 47 6.84 -2.60 16.24
N GLU A 48 7.85 -2.35 17.07
CA GLU A 48 7.65 -1.99 18.47
C GLU A 48 6.90 -0.66 18.64
N PHE A 49 7.22 0.32 17.80
CA PHE A 49 6.56 1.62 17.80
C PHE A 49 5.09 1.51 17.37
N TYR A 50 4.80 0.94 16.21
CA TYR A 50 3.43 0.81 15.69
C TYR A 50 2.58 -0.16 16.52
N GLY A 51 3.21 -1.16 17.16
CA GLY A 51 2.55 -1.98 18.16
C GLY A 51 2.06 -1.19 19.37
N LYS A 52 2.79 -0.15 19.81
CA LYS A 52 2.33 0.76 20.89
C LYS A 52 1.28 1.76 20.41
N VAL A 53 1.41 2.27 19.19
CA VAL A 53 0.49 3.30 18.65
C VAL A 53 -0.87 2.71 18.29
N PHE A 54 -0.89 1.59 17.54
CA PHE A 54 -2.11 1.01 16.99
C PHE A 54 -2.52 -0.30 17.65
N GLY A 55 -1.67 -0.88 18.51
CA GLY A 55 -1.90 -2.21 19.06
C GLY A 55 -1.61 -3.33 18.06
N TRP A 56 -0.94 -3.06 16.94
CA TRP A 56 -0.60 -4.05 15.93
C TRP A 56 0.37 -5.11 16.46
N THR A 57 0.24 -6.32 15.93
CA THR A 57 1.21 -7.40 16.05
C THR A 57 2.04 -7.48 14.78
N SER A 58 3.22 -8.10 14.85
CA SER A 58 4.06 -8.31 13.68
C SER A 58 4.53 -9.76 13.56
N LYS A 59 4.74 -10.20 12.32
CA LYS A 59 5.36 -11.49 11.98
C LYS A 59 6.46 -11.26 10.96
N VAL A 60 7.64 -11.81 11.22
CA VAL A 60 8.77 -11.75 10.29
C VAL A 60 8.81 -13.03 9.44
N THR A 61 9.02 -12.87 8.15
CA THR A 61 9.19 -13.96 7.17
C THR A 61 10.40 -13.64 6.29
N THR A 62 11.34 -14.56 6.14
CA THR A 62 12.46 -14.42 5.22
C THR A 62 12.00 -14.71 3.81
N LEU A 63 12.21 -13.77 2.87
CA LEU A 63 11.79 -13.91 1.48
C LEU A 63 12.73 -14.84 0.71
N GLU A 64 12.16 -15.74 -0.10
CA GLU A 64 12.94 -16.76 -0.83
C GLU A 64 13.80 -16.16 -1.96
N ASN A 65 13.43 -14.97 -2.45
CA ASN A 65 14.14 -14.25 -3.51
C ASN A 65 15.44 -13.57 -3.05
N GLY A 66 15.81 -13.69 -1.77
CA GLY A 66 17.02 -13.08 -1.21
C GLY A 66 16.90 -11.58 -0.93
N SER A 67 15.70 -10.99 -1.01
CA SER A 67 15.45 -9.57 -0.68
C SER A 67 15.44 -9.26 0.82
N GLY A 68 15.77 -10.24 1.66
CA GLY A 68 15.87 -10.09 3.11
C GLY A 68 14.60 -10.51 3.85
N ASP A 69 14.44 -9.96 5.06
CA ASP A 69 13.29 -10.24 5.92
C ASP A 69 12.15 -9.25 5.67
N TYR A 70 10.94 -9.80 5.62
CA TYR A 70 9.69 -9.06 5.53
C TYR A 70 8.92 -9.10 6.84
N THR A 71 8.55 -7.93 7.37
CA THR A 71 7.73 -7.81 8.58
C THR A 71 6.29 -7.50 8.19
N CYS A 72 5.38 -8.46 8.32
CA CYS A 72 3.95 -8.23 8.14
C CYS A 72 3.32 -7.71 9.44
N PHE A 73 2.61 -6.59 9.37
CA PHE A 73 1.82 -6.02 10.45
C PHE A 73 0.37 -6.50 10.36
N ALA A 74 -0.17 -6.92 11.51
CA ALA A 74 -1.55 -7.32 11.65
C ALA A 74 -2.22 -6.57 12.81
N THR A 75 -3.52 -6.36 12.66
CA THR A 75 -4.42 -5.96 13.74
C THR A 75 -4.47 -7.01 14.85
N ARG A 76 -5.01 -6.66 16.02
CA ARG A 76 -5.11 -7.60 17.16
C ARG A 76 -5.97 -8.82 16.87
N ASP A 77 -6.93 -8.70 15.96
CA ASP A 77 -7.79 -9.76 15.44
C ASP A 77 -7.14 -10.55 14.29
N GLY A 78 -5.90 -10.23 13.94
CA GLY A 78 -5.08 -11.01 13.01
C GLY A 78 -5.26 -10.63 11.54
N ALA A 79 -6.05 -9.61 11.22
CA ALA A 79 -6.14 -9.12 9.85
C ALA A 79 -4.87 -8.34 9.49
N GLU A 80 -4.19 -8.76 8.43
CA GLU A 80 -3.01 -8.09 7.90
C GLU A 80 -3.37 -6.72 7.30
N VAL A 81 -2.54 -5.72 7.59
CA VAL A 81 -2.84 -4.31 7.29
C VAL A 81 -1.70 -3.54 6.65
N ALA A 82 -0.46 -4.02 6.79
CA ALA A 82 0.70 -3.38 6.22
C ALA A 82 1.92 -4.32 6.28
N GLY A 83 2.97 -3.97 5.56
CA GLY A 83 4.28 -4.60 5.71
C GLY A 83 5.39 -3.59 6.01
N ALA A 84 6.57 -4.12 6.35
CA ALA A 84 7.80 -3.37 6.45
C ALA A 84 9.00 -4.20 5.98
N MET A 85 9.94 -3.52 5.35
CA MET A 85 11.20 -4.08 4.91
C MET A 85 12.30 -3.02 4.93
N GLU A 86 13.54 -3.46 4.83
CA GLU A 86 14.67 -2.55 4.67
C GLU A 86 14.64 -1.87 3.29
N PRO A 87 15.11 -0.62 3.17
CA PRO A 87 15.16 0.07 1.90
C PRO A 87 16.03 -0.69 0.91
N GLN A 88 15.52 -0.90 -0.31
CA GLN A 88 16.30 -1.49 -1.40
C GLN A 88 17.34 -0.51 -1.99
N CYS A 89 17.23 0.77 -1.63
CA CYS A 89 18.20 1.81 -1.95
C CYS A 89 18.68 2.44 -0.65
N GLU A 90 19.97 2.30 -0.33
CA GLU A 90 20.57 2.74 0.93
C GLU A 90 20.39 4.25 1.20
N GLU A 91 20.24 5.06 0.15
CA GLU A 91 20.09 6.51 0.27
C GLU A 91 18.63 6.98 0.46
N ALA A 92 17.66 6.07 0.31
CA ALA A 92 16.25 6.43 0.46
C ALA A 92 15.92 6.72 1.93
N PRO A 93 15.23 7.84 2.24
CA PRO A 93 14.76 8.09 3.60
C PRO A 93 13.74 7.01 4.02
N ASN A 94 13.43 6.92 5.32
CA ASN A 94 12.32 6.08 5.77
C ASN A 94 10.99 6.66 5.26
N TYR A 95 10.13 5.85 4.63
CA TYR A 95 8.84 6.31 4.10
C TYR A 95 7.78 5.20 4.08
N TRP A 96 6.52 5.61 4.09
CA TRP A 96 5.38 4.76 3.76
C TRP A 96 5.08 4.86 2.27
N GLY A 97 5.17 3.74 1.57
CA GLY A 97 4.71 3.56 0.20
C GLY A 97 3.30 2.97 0.16
N ILE A 98 2.61 3.18 -0.95
CA ILE A 98 1.31 2.58 -1.23
C ILE A 98 1.40 1.70 -2.47
N TYR A 99 0.63 0.63 -2.44
CA TYR A 99 0.40 -0.25 -3.58
C TYR A 99 -1.04 -0.07 -4.06
N MET A 100 -1.20 0.07 -5.37
CA MET A 100 -2.49 0.02 -6.03
C MET A 100 -2.67 -1.33 -6.73
N ASN A 101 -3.79 -2.01 -6.49
CA ASN A 101 -4.08 -3.26 -7.17
C ASN A 101 -4.47 -3.00 -8.62
N VAL A 102 -3.98 -3.80 -9.55
CA VAL A 102 -4.24 -3.66 -10.98
C VAL A 102 -4.42 -5.03 -11.62
N ASP A 103 -5.26 -5.11 -12.64
CA ASP A 103 -5.52 -6.39 -13.32
C ASP A 103 -4.32 -6.88 -14.15
N ASN A 104 -3.45 -5.94 -14.55
CA ASN A 104 -2.25 -6.22 -15.34
C ASN A 104 -1.17 -5.16 -15.09
N VAL A 105 -0.07 -5.56 -14.43
CA VAL A 105 1.03 -4.64 -14.12
C VAL A 105 1.73 -4.11 -15.37
N ASP A 106 2.04 -4.98 -16.34
CA ASP A 106 2.80 -4.58 -17.53
C ASP A 106 2.04 -3.55 -18.38
N ALA A 107 0.71 -3.69 -18.47
CA ALA A 107 -0.15 -2.72 -19.12
C ALA A 107 -0.12 -1.34 -18.43
N ILE A 108 -0.10 -1.32 -17.10
CA ILE A 108 -0.05 -0.08 -16.31
C ILE A 108 1.33 0.56 -16.36
N VAL A 109 2.41 -0.23 -16.38
CA VAL A 109 3.78 0.25 -16.62
C VAL A 109 3.85 0.96 -17.98
N ALA A 110 3.39 0.30 -19.04
CA ALA A 110 3.38 0.88 -20.38
C ALA A 110 2.55 2.18 -20.44
N LYS A 111 1.36 2.17 -19.81
CA LYS A 111 0.48 3.35 -19.78
C LYS A 111 1.08 4.51 -18.99
N THR A 112 1.81 4.22 -17.92
CA THR A 112 2.49 5.24 -17.11
C THR A 112 3.55 5.96 -17.94
N VAL A 113 4.35 5.21 -18.70
CA VAL A 113 5.36 5.79 -19.60
C VAL A 113 4.70 6.61 -20.71
N GLU A 114 3.63 6.11 -21.33
CA GLU A 114 2.86 6.84 -22.36
C GLU A 114 2.39 8.21 -21.85
N LEU A 115 2.01 8.31 -20.58
CA LEU A 115 1.52 9.52 -19.94
C LEU A 115 2.61 10.41 -19.34
N GLY A 116 3.89 10.10 -19.58
CA GLY A 116 5.04 10.90 -19.12
C GLY A 116 5.52 10.59 -17.70
N GLY A 117 5.03 9.50 -17.10
CA GLY A 117 5.58 8.96 -15.86
C GLY A 117 6.90 8.20 -16.08
N LYS A 118 7.45 7.66 -14.99
CA LYS A 118 8.73 6.93 -14.99
C LYS A 118 8.57 5.56 -14.37
N VAL A 119 9.33 4.60 -14.88
CA VAL A 119 9.57 3.32 -14.23
C VAL A 119 10.78 3.49 -13.32
N LEU A 120 10.60 3.24 -12.02
CA LEU A 120 11.69 3.31 -11.03
C LEU A 120 12.28 1.91 -10.79
N VAL A 121 11.40 0.91 -10.72
CA VAL A 121 11.76 -0.50 -10.67
C VAL A 121 10.88 -1.22 -11.70
N GLU A 122 11.54 -1.89 -12.65
CA GLU A 122 10.88 -2.69 -13.67
C GLU A 122 9.97 -3.76 -13.06
N ALA A 123 8.94 -4.17 -13.79
CA ALA A 123 8.00 -5.16 -13.30
C ALA A 123 8.67 -6.51 -13.04
N PHE A 124 8.51 -7.04 -11.82
CA PHE A 124 9.06 -8.32 -11.40
C PHE A 124 8.02 -9.18 -10.68
N ASP A 125 8.24 -10.49 -10.67
CA ASP A 125 7.39 -11.43 -9.98
C ASP A 125 7.89 -11.64 -8.54
N CYS A 126 6.98 -11.50 -7.58
CA CYS A 126 7.16 -11.83 -6.17
C CYS A 126 6.30 -13.08 -5.87
N PRO A 127 6.91 -14.27 -5.69
CA PRO A 127 6.17 -15.54 -5.54
C PRO A 127 5.07 -15.51 -4.48
N GLU A 128 5.25 -14.75 -3.42
CA GLU A 128 4.36 -14.67 -2.26
C GLU A 128 3.23 -13.65 -2.43
N ALA A 129 3.36 -12.68 -3.36
CA ALA A 129 2.45 -11.53 -3.44
C ALA A 129 1.81 -11.33 -4.83
N GLY A 130 2.53 -11.65 -5.90
CA GLY A 130 2.09 -11.43 -7.29
C GLY A 130 3.13 -10.66 -8.11
N ARG A 131 2.68 -9.94 -9.13
CA ARG A 131 3.57 -9.13 -9.99
C ARG A 131 3.57 -7.68 -9.51
N ILE A 132 4.73 -7.05 -9.41
CA ILE A 132 4.89 -5.72 -8.80
C ILE A 132 5.74 -4.82 -9.71
N ALA A 133 5.44 -3.52 -9.76
CA ALA A 133 6.32 -2.49 -10.30
C ALA A 133 6.30 -1.22 -9.44
N TYR A 134 7.40 -0.47 -9.45
CA TYR A 134 7.47 0.85 -8.81
C TYR A 134 7.57 1.94 -9.85
N LEU A 135 6.70 2.93 -9.72
CA LEU A 135 6.45 3.95 -10.72
C LEU A 135 6.51 5.34 -10.09
N ALA A 136 6.71 6.35 -10.93
CA ALA A 136 6.50 7.74 -10.56
C ALA A 136 5.61 8.45 -11.59
N ASP A 137 4.71 9.30 -11.12
CA ASP A 137 3.95 10.19 -11.97
C ASP A 137 4.85 11.32 -12.55
N PRO A 138 4.35 12.15 -13.49
CA PRO A 138 5.15 13.23 -14.07
C PRO A 138 5.55 14.32 -13.06
N GLN A 139 4.93 14.37 -11.87
CA GLN A 139 5.24 15.30 -10.79
C GLN A 139 6.30 14.72 -9.82
N GLY A 140 6.63 13.43 -9.95
CA GLY A 140 7.61 12.72 -9.14
C GLY A 140 7.03 12.02 -7.91
N ALA A 141 5.70 11.93 -7.77
CA ALA A 141 5.10 11.13 -6.71
C ALA A 141 5.29 9.64 -7.00
N VAL A 142 5.86 8.93 -6.03
CA VAL A 142 6.18 7.50 -6.14
C VAL A 142 5.01 6.65 -5.67
N PHE A 143 4.71 5.60 -6.43
CA PHE A 143 3.70 4.59 -6.08
C PHE A 143 4.09 3.23 -6.62
N ALA A 144 3.60 2.16 -5.98
CA ALA A 144 3.72 0.81 -6.49
C ALA A 144 2.38 0.35 -7.09
N VAL A 145 2.46 -0.54 -8.07
CA VAL A 145 1.31 -1.28 -8.59
C VAL A 145 1.55 -2.77 -8.41
N ILE A 146 0.49 -3.50 -8.08
CA ILE A 146 0.54 -4.94 -7.89
C ILE A 146 -0.62 -5.61 -8.61
N GLN A 147 -0.33 -6.72 -9.27
CA GLN A 147 -1.34 -7.68 -9.69
C GLN A 147 -1.28 -8.81 -8.67
N SER A 148 -2.12 -8.72 -7.63
CA SER A 148 -2.11 -9.64 -6.50
C SER A 148 -2.53 -11.04 -6.91
N LEU A 149 -1.97 -12.06 -6.28
CA LEU A 149 -2.48 -13.43 -6.39
C LEU A 149 -3.90 -13.51 -5.80
N ASP A 150 -4.76 -14.34 -6.40
CA ASP A 150 -6.18 -14.49 -6.01
C ASP A 150 -6.37 -15.11 -4.62
#